data_AF-A0A379EGZ6-F1
#
_entry.id   AF-A0A379EGZ6-F1
#
_cell.length_a   1.000
_cell.length_b   1.000
_cell.length_c   1.000
_cell.angle_alpha   90.00
_cell.angle_beta   90.00
_cell.angle_gamma   90.00
#
_symmetry.space_group_name_H-M   'P 1'
#
loop_
_entity.id
_entity.type
_entity.pdbx_description
1 polymer ?
#
loop_
_entity_poly.entity_id
_entity_poly.type
_entity_poly.pdbx_seq_one_letter_code
_entity_poly.pdbx_strand_id
1 'polypeptide(L)'
;MLASDPDGDRLGVGLRNNEGEITLINGNEICTLMTYYSIMRRKELGDLRENDYVVKTIVTTELIREIANRNEVTLYDCYTGFKWIADVIRQNEGKKRYIGGGEESYGFLWEDFIRDKSSVSACCMFAEMNAWALDKGISLYQMLQNIYLEYGFFAEKGISVVRTGKSGADESKP
;
A
#
# COMPACT_ATOMS: atom_id res chain seq x y z
N MET A 1 4.73 9.69 12.86
CA MET A 1 3.59 9.35 13.74
C MET A 1 2.82 8.23 13.09
N LEU A 2 2.42 7.22 13.86
CA LEU A 2 1.58 6.11 13.41
C LEU A 2 0.32 6.09 14.27
N ALA A 3 -0.83 5.85 13.65
CA ALA A 3 -2.13 5.76 14.32
C ALA A 3 -2.93 4.60 13.70
N SER A 4 -3.84 4.03 14.46
CA SER A 4 -4.78 3.01 13.99
C SER A 4 -6.19 3.32 14.44
N ASP A 5 -7.17 2.85 13.67
CA ASP A 5 -8.57 2.83 14.06
C ASP A 5 -8.88 1.76 15.15
N PRO A 6 -10.07 1.81 15.79
CA PRO A 6 -10.35 1.01 16.97
C PRO A 6 -10.33 -0.52 16.79
N ASP A 7 -10.59 -1.02 15.58
CA ASP A 7 -10.55 -2.44 15.25
C ASP A 7 -9.20 -2.92 14.71
N GLY A 8 -8.24 -2.01 14.51
CA GLY A 8 -6.86 -2.37 14.18
C GLY A 8 -6.62 -2.71 12.71
N ASP A 9 -7.49 -2.25 11.81
CA ASP A 9 -7.48 -2.65 10.40
C ASP A 9 -6.98 -1.56 9.43
N ARG A 10 -6.91 -0.30 9.89
CA ARG A 10 -6.36 0.84 9.14
C ARG A 10 -5.19 1.51 9.82
N LEU A 11 -4.32 2.07 8.98
CA LEU A 11 -3.13 2.80 9.37
C LEU A 11 -3.21 4.27 8.96
N GLY A 12 -3.07 5.18 9.92
CA GLY A 12 -2.80 6.60 9.67
C GLY A 12 -1.32 6.92 9.86
N VAL A 13 -0.73 7.66 8.92
CA VAL A 13 0.71 8.00 8.96
C VAL A 13 0.92 9.51 8.79
N GLY A 14 1.72 10.07 9.70
CA GLY A 14 2.25 11.43 9.60
C GLY A 14 3.77 11.41 9.46
N LEU A 15 4.28 11.98 8.37
CA LEU A 15 5.72 12.10 8.07
C LEU A 15 6.18 13.53 8.34
N ARG A 16 7.45 13.72 8.73
CA ARG A 16 8.04 15.07 8.76
C ARG A 16 8.57 15.43 7.38
N ASN A 17 8.13 16.56 6.85
CA ASN A 17 8.63 17.10 5.58
C ASN A 17 10.01 17.75 5.77
N ASN A 18 10.58 18.29 4.69
CA ASN A 18 11.90 18.94 4.72
C ASN A 18 11.94 20.23 5.57
N GLU A 19 10.79 20.81 5.91
CA GLU A 19 10.64 21.99 6.76
C GLU A 19 10.45 21.60 8.24
N GLY A 20 10.41 20.30 8.55
CA GLY A 20 10.21 19.76 9.90
C GLY A 20 8.75 19.64 10.33
N GLU A 21 7.81 20.07 9.49
CA GLU A 21 6.37 20.01 9.72
C GLU A 21 5.82 18.61 9.48
N ILE A 22 4.75 18.24 10.19
CA ILE A 22 4.10 16.95 10.00
C ILE A 22 3.10 17.06 8.84
N THR A 23 3.31 16.25 7.81
CA THR A 23 2.40 16.04 6.68
C THR A 23 1.75 14.67 6.80
N LEU A 24 0.42 14.61 6.70
CA LEU A 24 -0.33 13.35 6.63
C LEU A 24 -0.25 12.80 5.21
N ILE A 25 0.01 11.50 5.10
CA ILE A 25 -0.04 10.78 3.82
C ILE A 25 -1.35 9.99 3.69
N ASN A 26 -1.80 9.81 2.45
CA ASN A 26 -3.02 9.09 2.12
C ASN A 26 -2.79 7.58 1.96
N GLY A 27 -3.87 6.80 1.80
CA GLY A 27 -3.77 5.34 1.69
C GLY A 27 -3.00 4.85 0.47
N ASN A 28 -3.03 5.58 -0.66
CA ASN A 28 -2.22 5.26 -1.83
C ASN A 28 -0.73 5.44 -1.55
N GLU A 29 -0.33 6.56 -0.94
CA GLU A 29 1.06 6.81 -0.53
C GLU A 29 1.58 5.77 0.47
N ILE A 30 0.72 5.36 1.42
CA ILE A 30 1.01 4.28 2.36
C ILE A 30 1.26 2.96 1.62
N CYS A 31 0.35 2.55 0.74
CA CYS A 31 0.48 1.31 -0.03
C CYS A 31 1.69 1.34 -0.97
N THR A 32 2.00 2.49 -1.57
CA THR A 32 3.19 2.71 -2.39
C THR A 32 4.46 2.49 -1.59
N LEU A 33 4.60 3.16 -0.44
CA LEU A 33 5.79 3.03 0.41
C LEU A 33 6.00 1.59 0.87
N MET A 34 4.94 0.95 1.36
CA MET A 34 4.98 -0.43 1.85
C MET A 34 5.34 -1.43 0.75
N THR A 35 4.74 -1.28 -0.44
CA THR A 35 5.04 -2.15 -1.58
C THR A 35 6.46 -1.94 -2.08
N TYR A 36 6.88 -0.68 -2.25
CA TYR A 36 8.25 -0.33 -2.63
C TYR A 36 9.26 -0.94 -1.66
N TYR A 37 9.04 -0.74 -0.36
CA TYR A 37 9.91 -1.26 0.68
C TYR A 37 10.00 -2.79 0.67
N SER A 38 8.86 -3.50 0.56
CA SER A 38 8.85 -4.97 0.47
C SER A 38 9.71 -5.49 -0.68
N ILE A 39 9.60 -4.87 -1.86
CA ILE A 39 10.36 -5.28 -3.04
C ILE A 39 11.84 -4.91 -2.88
N MET A 40 12.15 -3.66 -2.56
CA MET A 40 13.52 -3.17 -2.53
C MET A 40 14.34 -3.76 -1.40
N ARG A 41 13.74 -3.94 -0.22
CA ARG A 41 14.44 -4.57 0.91
C ARG A 41 14.77 -6.04 0.62
N ARG A 42 13.83 -6.79 0.02
CA ARG A 42 14.08 -8.17 -0.41
C ARG A 42 15.16 -8.24 -1.48
N LYS A 43 15.14 -7.32 -2.44
CA LYS A 43 16.17 -7.23 -3.49
C LYS A 43 17.56 -6.97 -2.90
N GLU A 44 17.66 -6.02 -1.97
CA GLU A 44 18.91 -5.68 -1.27
C GLU A 44 19.46 -6.85 -0.45
N LEU A 45 18.58 -7.63 0.19
CA LEU A 45 18.94 -8.80 0.98
C LEU A 45 19.17 -10.07 0.16
N GLY A 46 18.99 -10.03 -1.18
CA GLY A 46 19.06 -11.21 -2.04
C GLY A 46 17.95 -12.23 -1.80
N ASP A 47 16.83 -11.83 -1.19
CA ASP A 47 15.66 -12.68 -0.93
C ASP A 47 14.50 -12.41 -1.89
N LEU A 48 14.59 -11.49 -2.86
CA LEU A 48 13.53 -11.34 -3.88
C LEU A 48 13.49 -12.58 -4.79
N ARG A 49 12.32 -13.20 -4.94
CA ARG A 49 12.14 -14.46 -5.68
C ARG A 49 11.25 -14.25 -6.90
N GLU A 50 11.48 -15.04 -7.95
CA GLU A 50 10.67 -14.99 -9.19
C GLU A 50 9.19 -15.29 -8.95
N ASN A 51 8.86 -16.04 -7.90
CA ASN A 51 7.47 -16.36 -7.54
C ASN A 51 6.87 -15.41 -6.50
N ASP A 52 7.50 -14.27 -6.24
CA ASP A 52 6.95 -13.22 -5.39
C ASP A 52 5.79 -12.50 -6.08
N TYR A 53 4.80 -12.11 -5.27
CA TYR A 53 3.71 -11.29 -5.76
C TYR A 53 3.18 -10.32 -4.71
N VAL A 54 2.64 -9.21 -5.22
CA VAL A 54 1.87 -8.22 -4.48
C VAL A 54 0.42 -8.18 -5.00
N VAL A 55 -0.50 -7.66 -4.20
CA VAL A 55 -1.92 -7.54 -4.56
C VAL A 55 -2.44 -6.14 -4.22
N LYS A 56 -3.17 -5.50 -5.13
CA LYS A 56 -3.87 -4.24 -4.86
C LYS A 56 -5.31 -4.27 -5.37
N THR A 57 -6.15 -3.36 -4.89
CA THR A 57 -7.46 -3.13 -5.52
C THR A 57 -7.30 -2.29 -6.79
N ILE A 58 -8.25 -2.44 -7.71
CA ILE A 58 -8.28 -1.69 -9.00
C ILE A 58 -8.30 -0.17 -8.85
N VAL A 59 -8.70 0.35 -7.69
CA VAL A 59 -8.79 1.79 -7.38
C VAL A 59 -7.59 2.29 -6.56
N THR A 60 -6.71 1.38 -6.12
CA THR A 60 -5.41 1.73 -5.54
C THR A 60 -4.44 2.13 -6.66
N THR A 61 -3.58 3.10 -6.35
CA THR A 61 -2.67 3.75 -7.29
C THR A 61 -1.96 2.84 -8.30
N GLU A 62 -1.89 3.31 -9.55
CA GLU A 62 -1.14 2.62 -10.62
C GLU A 62 0.38 2.75 -10.46
N LEU A 63 0.86 3.63 -9.58
CA LEU A 63 2.28 3.71 -9.21
C LEU A 63 2.80 2.37 -8.67
N ILE A 64 1.99 1.62 -7.93
CA ILE A 64 2.36 0.28 -7.44
C ILE A 64 2.59 -0.70 -8.60
N ARG A 65 1.81 -0.60 -9.68
CA ARG A 65 2.03 -1.42 -10.89
C ARG A 65 3.36 -1.10 -11.53
N GLU A 66 3.68 0.18 -11.69
CA GLU A 66 4.94 0.59 -12.28
C GLU A 66 6.14 0.12 -11.44
N ILE A 67 6.04 0.20 -10.11
CA ILE A 67 7.06 -0.33 -9.19
C ILE A 67 7.24 -1.84 -9.35
N ALA A 68 6.14 -2.60 -9.36
CA ALA A 68 6.18 -4.05 -9.50
C ALA A 68 6.76 -4.47 -10.87
N ASN A 69 6.30 -3.85 -11.96
CA ASN A 69 6.75 -4.15 -13.33
C ASN A 69 8.25 -3.94 -13.50
N ARG A 70 8.79 -2.78 -13.07
CA ARG A 70 10.22 -2.48 -13.19
C ARG A 70 11.12 -3.35 -12.32
N ASN A 71 10.56 -4.00 -11.31
CA ASN A 71 11.27 -4.92 -10.44
C ASN A 71 10.92 -6.39 -10.70
N GLU A 72 10.23 -6.68 -11.81
CA GLU A 72 9.86 -8.04 -12.25
C GLU A 72 9.06 -8.83 -11.21
N VAL A 73 8.26 -8.13 -10.40
CA VAL A 73 7.37 -8.72 -9.40
C VAL A 73 5.96 -8.86 -9.96
N THR A 74 5.33 -10.01 -9.74
CA THR A 74 3.94 -10.20 -10.16
C THR A 74 3.01 -9.28 -9.35
N LEU A 75 2.20 -8.46 -10.02
CA LEU A 75 1.10 -7.74 -9.38
C LEU A 75 -0.24 -8.34 -9.79
N TYR A 76 -1.09 -8.62 -8.80
CA TYR A 76 -2.50 -8.92 -9.02
C TYR A 76 -3.38 -7.71 -8.70
N ASP A 77 -4.28 -7.38 -9.62
CA ASP A 77 -5.41 -6.50 -9.31
C ASP A 77 -6.63 -7.31 -8.93
N CYS A 78 -7.41 -6.76 -8.01
CA CYS A 78 -8.68 -7.31 -7.61
C CYS A 78 -9.72 -6.20 -7.39
N TYR A 79 -11.00 -6.57 -7.31
CA TYR A 79 -12.06 -5.60 -7.01
C TYR A 79 -11.90 -5.00 -5.61
N THR A 80 -12.47 -3.81 -5.38
CA THR A 80 -12.46 -3.17 -4.06
C THR A 80 -13.07 -4.06 -2.97
N GLY A 81 -12.41 -4.08 -1.81
CA GLY A 81 -12.78 -4.85 -0.63
C GLY A 81 -11.76 -5.96 -0.35
N PHE A 82 -11.18 -5.94 0.85
CA PHE A 82 -10.13 -6.86 1.29
C PHE A 82 -10.42 -8.36 1.10
N LYS A 83 -11.70 -8.77 1.07
CA LYS A 83 -12.09 -10.15 0.74
C LYS A 83 -11.51 -10.65 -0.60
N TRP A 84 -11.32 -9.75 -1.56
CA TRP A 84 -10.76 -10.10 -2.86
C TRP A 84 -9.24 -10.24 -2.82
N ILE A 85 -8.55 -9.45 -1.99
CA ILE A 85 -7.12 -9.66 -1.68
C ILE A 85 -6.95 -11.02 -1.00
N ALA A 86 -7.79 -11.33 -0.01
CA ALA A 86 -7.79 -12.62 0.67
C ALA A 86 -8.05 -13.80 -0.28
N ASP A 87 -8.94 -13.65 -1.26
CA ASP A 87 -9.18 -14.66 -2.28
C ASP A 87 -7.97 -14.88 -3.18
N VAL A 88 -7.29 -13.81 -3.62
CA VAL A 88 -6.04 -13.91 -4.39
C VAL A 88 -4.95 -14.63 -3.58
N ILE A 89 -4.81 -14.31 -2.28
CA ILE A 89 -3.89 -15.01 -1.38
C ILE A 89 -4.22 -16.50 -1.36
N ARG A 90 -5.49 -16.85 -1.12
CA ARG A 90 -5.97 -18.24 -1.07
C ARG A 90 -5.71 -19.01 -2.37
N GLN A 91 -5.90 -18.39 -3.53
CA GLN A 91 -5.67 -19.03 -4.83
C GLN A 91 -4.18 -19.35 -5.08
N ASN A 92 -3.27 -18.60 -4.45
CA ASN A 92 -1.83 -18.69 -4.61
C ASN A 92 -1.11 -19.40 -3.44
N GLU A 93 -1.82 -19.81 -2.39
CA GLU A 93 -1.28 -20.59 -1.28
C GLU A 93 -0.51 -21.83 -1.79
N GLY A 94 0.72 -21.99 -1.32
CA GLY A 94 1.61 -23.09 -1.71
C GLY A 94 2.13 -23.02 -3.15
N LYS A 95 1.78 -22.00 -3.95
CA LYS A 95 2.20 -21.83 -5.35
C LYS A 95 3.14 -20.64 -5.53
N LYS A 96 2.81 -19.51 -4.91
CA LYS A 96 3.56 -18.27 -4.99
C LYS A 96 3.79 -17.70 -3.59
N ARG A 97 4.77 -16.80 -3.44
CA ARG A 97 5.07 -16.16 -2.16
C ARG A 97 4.45 -14.77 -2.13
N TYR A 98 3.51 -14.57 -1.20
CA TYR A 98 2.93 -13.27 -0.95
C TYR A 98 3.96 -12.36 -0.28
N ILE A 99 4.09 -11.13 -0.78
CA ILE A 99 5.00 -10.14 -0.19
C ILE A 99 4.31 -8.80 0.12
N GLY A 100 2.97 -8.78 0.14
CA GLY A 100 2.18 -7.65 0.63
C GLY A 100 1.01 -7.28 -0.28
N GLY A 101 0.04 -6.59 0.30
CA GLY A 101 -1.11 -6.09 -0.44
C GLY A 101 -1.96 -5.13 0.36
N GLY A 102 -2.64 -4.23 -0.35
CA GLY A 102 -3.34 -3.13 0.29
C GLY A 102 -4.42 -2.49 -0.57
N GLU A 103 -5.14 -1.58 0.09
CA GLU A 103 -6.24 -0.80 -0.45
C GLU A 103 -6.00 0.68 -0.14
N GLU A 104 -6.41 1.55 -1.06
CA GLU A 104 -6.38 3.01 -0.95
C GLU A 104 -7.15 3.56 0.27
N SER A 105 -8.02 2.73 0.86
CA SER A 105 -8.77 3.01 2.08
C SER A 105 -7.96 2.83 3.37
N TYR A 106 -6.64 3.02 3.34
CA TYR A 106 -5.70 2.94 4.47
C TYR A 106 -5.48 1.52 5.03
N GLY A 107 -5.80 0.49 4.25
CA GLY A 107 -5.63 -0.91 4.64
C GLY A 107 -4.39 -1.53 3.99
N PHE A 108 -3.56 -2.21 4.77
CA PHE A 108 -2.43 -2.99 4.25
C PHE A 108 -2.25 -4.26 5.06
N LEU A 109 -1.78 -5.31 4.39
CA LEU A 109 -1.41 -6.57 5.00
C LEU A 109 -0.02 -6.97 4.49
N TRP A 110 0.90 -7.21 5.42
CA TRP A 110 2.28 -7.60 5.11
C TRP A 110 2.44 -9.12 5.06
N GLU A 111 1.71 -9.82 5.92
CA GLU A 111 1.75 -11.26 6.16
C GLU A 111 0.62 -12.04 5.47
N ASP A 112 0.80 -13.33 5.20
CA ASP A 112 -0.22 -14.19 4.59
C ASP A 112 -0.79 -15.26 5.55
N PHE A 113 -0.61 -15.12 6.87
CA PHE A 113 -1.21 -16.04 7.85
C PHE A 113 -2.59 -15.59 8.34
N ILE A 114 -2.97 -14.33 8.11
CA ILE A 114 -4.34 -13.83 8.30
C ILE A 114 -4.96 -13.43 6.95
N ARG A 115 -6.28 -13.25 6.93
CA ARG A 115 -7.06 -12.89 5.73
C ARG A 115 -7.77 -11.55 5.89
N ASP A 116 -7.22 -10.70 6.75
CA ASP A 116 -7.73 -9.37 7.06
C ASP A 116 -6.57 -8.38 7.15
N LYS A 117 -6.85 -7.08 7.11
CA LYS A 117 -5.84 -6.04 7.27
C LYS A 117 -5.29 -6.06 8.70
N SER A 118 -4.07 -5.56 8.86
CA SER A 118 -3.39 -5.51 10.16
C SER A 118 -2.61 -4.22 10.27
N SER A 119 -3.17 -3.23 10.96
CA SER A 119 -2.47 -1.99 11.26
C SER A 119 -1.26 -2.24 12.18
N VAL A 120 -1.33 -3.27 13.03
CA VAL A 120 -0.27 -3.65 13.95
C VAL A 120 0.97 -4.09 13.17
N SER A 121 0.82 -5.01 12.21
CA SER A 121 1.96 -5.42 11.37
C SER A 121 2.41 -4.28 10.48
N ALA A 122 1.48 -3.53 9.89
CA ALA A 122 1.81 -2.36 9.07
C ALA A 122 2.62 -1.31 9.87
N CYS A 123 2.31 -1.08 11.15
CA CYS A 123 3.06 -0.18 12.02
C CYS A 123 4.49 -0.65 12.26
N CYS A 124 4.67 -1.95 12.56
CA CYS A 124 5.99 -2.54 12.74
C CYS A 124 6.85 -2.38 11.49
N MET A 125 6.26 -2.68 10.33
CA MET A 125 6.95 -2.55 9.05
C MET A 125 7.24 -1.09 8.69
N PHE A 126 6.36 -0.15 9.01
CA PHE A 126 6.64 1.28 8.84
C PHE A 126 7.81 1.75 9.72
N ALA A 127 7.91 1.25 10.94
CA ALA A 127 9.03 1.55 11.83
C ALA A 127 10.35 0.99 11.27
N GLU A 128 10.34 -0.25 10.76
CA GLU A 128 11.50 -0.86 10.09
C GLU A 128 11.88 -0.09 8.81
N MET A 129 10.91 0.24 7.96
CA MET A 129 11.12 1.04 6.76
C MET A 129 11.70 2.41 7.07
N ASN A 130 11.26 3.05 8.16
CA ASN A 130 11.84 4.31 8.61
C ASN A 130 13.31 4.14 9.04
N ALA A 131 13.64 3.07 9.76
CA ALA A 131 15.03 2.76 10.11
C ALA A 131 15.88 2.49 8.86
N TRP A 132 15.35 1.76 7.89
CA TRP A 132 16.00 1.50 6.60
C TRP A 132 16.20 2.78 5.77
N ALA A 133 15.24 3.71 5.78
CA ALA A 133 15.39 5.02 5.14
C ALA A 133 16.53 5.84 5.78
N LEU A 134 16.54 5.87 7.13
CA LEU A 134 17.55 6.60 7.90
C LEU A 134 18.96 6.04 7.70
N ASP A 135 19.11 4.72 7.58
CA ASP A 135 20.39 4.06 7.27
C ASP A 135 20.94 4.50 5.89
N LYS A 136 20.05 4.85 4.95
CA LYS A 136 20.39 5.46 3.66
C LYS A 136 20.57 6.97 3.71
N GLY A 137 20.44 7.59 4.88
CA GLY A 137 20.57 9.03 5.07
C GLY A 137 19.40 9.86 4.56
N ILE A 138 18.22 9.25 4.35
CA ILE A 138 17.02 9.95 3.87
C ILE A 138 15.83 9.75 4.81
N SER A 139 14.87 10.68 4.78
CA SER A 139 13.59 10.52 5.49
C SER A 139 12.58 9.71 4.65
N LEU A 140 11.51 9.19 5.27
CA LEU A 140 10.40 8.59 4.52
C LEU A 140 9.71 9.58 3.58
N TYR A 141 9.67 10.86 3.94
CA TYR A 141 9.14 11.90 3.06
C TYR A 141 9.99 12.03 1.79
N GLN A 142 11.31 12.07 1.95
CA GLN A 142 12.25 12.09 0.82
C GLN A 142 12.21 10.79 0.01
N MET A 143 12.04 9.65 0.68
CA MET A 143 11.85 8.36 0.00
C MET A 143 10.61 8.39 -0.89
N LEU A 144 9.47 8.88 -0.39
CA LEU A 144 8.25 9.03 -1.19
C LEU A 144 8.50 9.94 -2.41
N GLN A 145 9.20 11.06 -2.23
CA GLN A 145 9.59 11.95 -3.33
C GLN A 145 10.49 11.23 -4.35
N ASN A 146 11.48 10.46 -3.89
CA ASN A 146 12.38 9.70 -4.76
C ASN A 146 11.64 8.63 -5.56
N ILE A 147 10.66 7.95 -4.96
CA ILE A 147 9.79 7.00 -5.66
C ILE A 147 9.06 7.70 -6.81
N TYR A 148 8.50 8.90 -6.58
CA TYR A 148 7.86 9.66 -7.65
C TYR A 148 8.83 10.08 -8.76
N LEU A 149 10.06 10.46 -8.42
CA LEU A 149 11.08 10.82 -9.40
C LEU A 149 11.53 9.61 -10.22
N GLU A 150 11.64 8.44 -9.60
CA GLU A 150 12.10 7.21 -10.24
C GLU A 150 11.01 6.57 -11.10
N TYR A 151 9.81 6.39 -10.56
CA TYR A 151 8.72 5.62 -11.20
C TYR A 151 7.68 6.51 -11.89
N GLY A 152 7.73 7.82 -11.68
CA GLY A 152 6.78 8.78 -12.25
C GLY A 152 5.74 9.28 -11.24
N PHE A 153 5.12 10.42 -11.56
CA PHE A 153 4.15 11.07 -10.71
C PHE A 153 2.73 10.65 -11.06
N PHE A 154 1.97 10.20 -10.05
CA PHE A 154 0.57 9.82 -10.18
C PHE A 154 -0.27 10.73 -9.30
N ALA A 155 -1.07 11.60 -9.92
CA ALA A 155 -1.97 12.50 -9.20
C ALA A 155 -3.35 11.84 -9.06
N GLU A 156 -3.75 11.56 -7.82
CA GLU A 156 -4.98 10.82 -7.52
C GLU A 156 -5.83 11.56 -6.51
N LYS A 157 -7.16 11.55 -6.72
CA LYS A 157 -8.12 12.20 -5.83
C LYS A 157 -9.38 11.35 -5.71
N GLY A 158 -9.61 10.80 -4.53
CA GLY A 158 -10.89 10.18 -4.18
C GLY A 158 -11.98 11.25 -4.06
N ILE A 159 -13.06 11.12 -4.83
CA ILE A 159 -14.23 12.01 -4.75
C ILE A 159 -15.37 11.19 -4.14
N SER A 160 -15.66 11.43 -2.86
CA SER A 160 -16.84 10.83 -2.21
C SER A 160 -18.04 11.75 -2.44
N VAL A 161 -19.03 11.27 -3.20
CA VAL A 161 -20.29 11.99 -3.41
C VAL A 161 -21.33 11.36 -2.50
N VAL A 162 -21.64 12.05 -1.39
CA VAL A 162 -22.72 11.62 -0.49
C VAL A 162 -24.05 11.97 -1.14
N ARG A 163 -24.83 10.96 -1.51
CA ARG A 163 -26.21 11.13 -2.01
C ARG A 163 -27.17 10.64 -0.93
N THR A 164 -27.97 11.54 -0.38
CA THR A 164 -28.95 11.23 0.67
C THR A 164 -30.34 10.97 0.07
N GLY A 165 -30.93 9.81 0.39
CA GLY A 165 -32.36 9.54 0.18
C GLY A 165 -32.75 8.92 -1.17
N LYS A 166 -34.06 8.96 -1.46
CA LYS A 166 -34.72 8.30 -2.61
C LYS A 166 -34.23 8.81 -3.97
N SER A 167 -33.83 10.08 -4.06
CA SER A 167 -33.29 10.72 -5.26
C SER A 167 -31.91 10.19 -5.68
N GLY A 168 -31.10 9.68 -4.74
CA GLY A 168 -29.80 9.07 -5.06
C GLY A 168 -29.92 7.76 -5.83
N ALA A 169 -31.01 7.01 -5.63
CA ALA A 169 -31.28 5.74 -6.32
C ALA A 169 -31.86 5.94 -7.74
N ASP A 170 -32.51 7.08 -8.00
CA ASP A 170 -33.08 7.39 -9.31
C ASP A 170 -32.03 7.97 -10.29
N GLU A 171 -30.98 8.62 -9.77
CA GLU A 171 -29.87 9.19 -10.58
C GLU A 171 -28.73 8.20 -10.90
N SER A 172 -28.76 6.99 -10.32
CA SER A 172 -27.73 5.95 -10.51
C SER A 172 -28.09 4.88 -11.55
N LYS A 173 -29.10 5.16 -12.39
CA LYS A 173 -29.37 4.35 -13.59
C LYS A 173 -28.56 4.89 -14.78
N PRO A 174 -27.94 4.02 -15.59
CA PRO A 174 -27.10 4.39 -16.73
C PRO A 174 -27.89 5.12 -17.82
#